data_AF-A0A2P9AIV4-F1
#
_entry.id   AF-A0A2P9AIV4-F1
#
_cell.length_a   1.000
_cell.length_b   1.000
_cell.length_c   1.000
_cell.angle_alpha   90.00
_cell.angle_beta   90.00
_cell.angle_gamma   90.00
#
_symmetry.space_group_name_H-M   'P 1'
#
loop_
_entity.id
_entity.type
_entity.pdbx_description
1 polymer ?
#
loop_
_entity_poly.entity_id
_entity_poly.type
_entity_poly.pdbx_seq_one_letter_code
_entity_poly.pdbx_strand_id
1 'polypeptide(L)'
;MRRTVTLRTTLYALTAPLLLTALLPARAEEAPVVSIVTDLAPGDLLNVRATASAIGKIKARLPNGTSVNNLGCNDVNGHRWCKVAEIDNPQLTGWAPARYLNPENPVAVSDADTDPTGEGTASAAEAANPATADQPLPDLTARLGATDPETTMTAAEAIGRAAIEDAYRLALATSGNPSIEEMQTAAAAKASQNRAANAAAPANAQTVARLQPPGRPAPALGARNEIPCARYVGQPMTSCKAGVVHTGDKAEVTVTWPDGGTRVISFQAGRPAGSNASGEFRYTREGSLNLIRVGVSERFEITDQLALGDEWLRGIRQ
;
A
#
# COMPACT_ATOMS: atom_id res chain seq x y z
N MET A 1 80.79 -58.52 -35.05
CA MET A 1 79.58 -57.79 -35.50
C MET A 1 79.10 -56.90 -34.36
N ARG A 2 79.46 -55.62 -34.38
CA ARG A 2 79.12 -54.64 -33.33
C ARG A 2 77.82 -53.94 -33.73
N ARG A 3 76.74 -54.14 -32.96
CA ARG A 3 75.46 -53.46 -33.17
C ARG A 3 75.39 -52.23 -32.27
N THR A 4 75.54 -51.08 -32.90
CA THR A 4 75.24 -49.74 -32.39
C THR A 4 73.73 -49.61 -32.20
N VAL A 5 73.30 -49.19 -31.00
CA VAL A 5 71.91 -48.76 -30.75
C VAL A 5 71.96 -47.32 -30.28
N THR A 6 71.42 -46.45 -31.12
CA THR A 6 71.27 -44.99 -30.94
C THR A 6 70.15 -44.70 -29.94
N LEU A 7 70.46 -43.98 -28.84
CA LEU A 7 69.46 -43.39 -27.96
C LEU A 7 68.73 -42.25 -28.70
N ARG A 8 67.40 -42.34 -28.78
CA ARG A 8 66.53 -41.22 -29.17
C ARG A 8 66.04 -40.51 -27.91
N THR A 9 66.55 -39.31 -27.72
CA THR A 9 66.14 -38.31 -26.74
C THR A 9 64.75 -37.78 -27.12
N THR A 10 63.71 -38.13 -26.37
CA THR A 10 62.39 -37.49 -26.47
C THR A 10 62.20 -36.55 -25.30
N LEU A 11 62.36 -35.25 -25.60
CA LEU A 11 62.06 -34.11 -24.76
C LEU A 11 60.54 -34.04 -24.54
N TYR A 12 60.04 -34.27 -23.32
CA TYR A 12 58.66 -33.97 -22.96
C TYR A 12 58.59 -32.55 -22.41
N ALA A 13 58.13 -31.62 -23.26
CA ALA A 13 57.78 -30.27 -22.86
C ALA A 13 56.29 -30.23 -22.46
N LEU A 14 56.05 -29.74 -21.24
CA LEU A 14 54.97 -28.83 -20.81
C LEU A 14 53.51 -29.21 -21.12
N THR A 15 52.70 -29.40 -20.06
CA THR A 15 51.48 -28.60 -19.84
C THR A 15 51.07 -28.67 -18.35
N ALA A 16 51.30 -27.59 -17.61
CA ALA A 16 50.66 -27.38 -16.32
C ALA A 16 49.23 -26.84 -16.59
N PRO A 17 48.16 -27.42 -16.04
CA PRO A 17 46.82 -26.88 -16.22
C PRO A 17 46.68 -25.62 -15.36
N LEU A 18 46.61 -24.44 -16.01
CA LEU A 18 46.10 -23.23 -15.38
C LEU A 18 44.64 -23.49 -14.96
N LEU A 19 44.43 -23.65 -13.65
CA LEU A 19 43.12 -23.54 -13.02
C LEU A 19 42.69 -22.07 -13.08
N LEU A 20 42.01 -21.69 -14.17
CA LEU A 20 41.33 -20.40 -14.27
C LEU A 20 39.96 -20.54 -13.58
N THR A 21 39.91 -20.28 -12.27
CA THR A 21 38.64 -20.09 -11.56
C THR A 21 38.00 -18.81 -12.10
N ALA A 22 37.01 -18.97 -12.99
CA ALA A 22 36.17 -17.87 -13.43
C ALA A 22 35.36 -17.34 -12.22
N LEU A 23 35.80 -16.23 -11.64
CA LEU A 23 34.92 -15.41 -10.79
C LEU A 23 33.86 -14.79 -11.70
N LEU A 24 32.73 -15.48 -11.85
CA LEU A 24 31.50 -14.85 -12.30
C LEU A 24 31.17 -13.76 -11.26
N PRO A 25 31.01 -12.48 -11.66
CA PRO A 25 30.45 -11.50 -10.74
C PRO A 25 29.05 -11.99 -10.39
N ALA A 26 28.81 -12.23 -9.10
CA ALA A 26 27.46 -12.42 -8.59
C ALA A 26 26.68 -11.16 -8.94
N ARG A 27 25.86 -11.22 -9.98
CA ARG A 27 24.81 -10.23 -10.15
C ARG A 27 23.89 -10.44 -8.96
N ALA A 28 23.94 -9.52 -8.02
CA ALA A 28 22.87 -9.38 -7.05
C ALA A 28 21.60 -9.12 -7.86
N GLU A 29 20.84 -10.18 -8.11
CA GLU A 29 19.48 -10.04 -8.62
C GLU A 29 18.70 -9.43 -7.46
N GLU A 30 18.48 -8.12 -7.54
CA GLU A 30 17.69 -7.39 -6.55
C GLU A 30 16.34 -8.08 -6.46
N ALA A 31 16.03 -8.61 -5.27
CA ALA A 31 14.82 -9.39 -5.08
C ALA A 31 13.60 -8.52 -5.49
N PRO A 32 12.62 -9.11 -6.20
CA PRO A 32 11.45 -8.36 -6.64
C PRO A 32 10.73 -7.77 -5.43
N VAL A 33 10.55 -6.45 -5.41
CA VAL A 33 9.80 -5.78 -4.35
C VAL A 33 8.33 -6.12 -4.54
N VAL A 34 7.74 -6.85 -3.60
CA VAL A 34 6.30 -7.12 -3.59
C VAL A 34 5.59 -6.04 -2.79
N SER A 35 4.69 -5.30 -3.44
CA SER A 35 3.84 -4.31 -2.79
C SER A 35 2.43 -4.84 -2.61
N ILE A 36 1.76 -4.41 -1.54
CA ILE A 36 0.36 -4.69 -1.26
C ILE A 36 -0.46 -3.43 -1.55
N VAL A 37 -1.64 -3.61 -2.16
CA VAL A 37 -2.59 -2.51 -2.39
C VAL A 37 -3.25 -2.10 -1.08
N THR A 38 -3.09 -0.85 -0.67
CA THR A 38 -3.63 -0.30 0.58
C THR A 38 -4.36 1.02 0.36
N ASP A 39 -5.04 1.51 1.41
CA ASP A 39 -5.59 2.87 1.51
C ASP A 39 -6.68 3.24 0.48
N LEU A 40 -7.31 2.25 -0.14
CA LEU A 40 -8.57 2.46 -0.86
C LEU A 40 -9.74 2.52 0.12
N ALA A 41 -10.74 3.32 -0.20
CA ALA A 41 -12.02 3.33 0.51
C ALA A 41 -12.73 1.95 0.39
N PRO A 42 -13.65 1.60 1.31
CA PRO A 42 -14.39 0.35 1.23
C PRO A 42 -15.13 0.17 -0.10
N GLY A 43 -14.87 -0.94 -0.79
CA GLY A 43 -15.51 -1.26 -2.08
C GLY A 43 -14.84 -0.64 -3.30
N ASP A 44 -13.83 0.22 -3.12
CA ASP A 44 -13.08 0.81 -4.23
C ASP A 44 -11.97 -0.11 -4.75
N LEU A 45 -11.52 0.17 -5.98
CA LEU A 45 -10.49 -0.58 -6.69
C LEU A 45 -9.39 0.34 -7.21
N LEU A 46 -8.14 -0.10 -7.11
CA LEU A 46 -6.98 0.54 -7.69
C LEU A 46 -6.91 0.26 -9.19
N ASN A 47 -6.95 1.31 -10.01
CA ASN A 47 -6.78 1.18 -11.45
C ASN A 47 -5.28 1.02 -11.80
N VAL A 48 -4.93 -0.09 -12.44
CA VAL A 48 -3.64 -0.29 -13.12
C VAL A 48 -3.80 0.15 -14.57
N ARG A 49 -2.94 1.05 -15.02
CA ARG A 49 -3.08 1.78 -16.29
C ARG A 49 -1.98 1.43 -17.28
N ALA A 50 -2.24 1.65 -18.56
CA ALA A 50 -1.26 1.41 -19.61
C ALA A 50 -0.08 2.41 -19.57
N THR A 51 -0.34 3.65 -19.16
CA THR A 51 0.65 4.72 -19.00
C THR A 51 0.58 5.31 -17.60
N ALA A 52 1.65 5.96 -17.15
CA ALA A 52 1.76 6.68 -15.87
C ALA A 52 0.92 7.96 -15.86
N SER A 53 -0.40 7.84 -16.05
CA SER A 53 -1.32 8.97 -16.20
C SER A 53 -2.70 8.64 -15.65
N ALA A 54 -3.32 9.64 -15.01
CA ALA A 54 -4.69 9.56 -14.48
C ALA A 54 -5.76 9.26 -15.54
N ILE A 55 -5.49 9.61 -16.80
CA ILE A 55 -6.40 9.40 -17.95
C ILE A 55 -5.98 8.22 -18.83
N GLY A 56 -4.87 7.55 -18.49
CA GLY A 56 -4.38 6.38 -19.22
C GLY A 56 -5.39 5.23 -19.21
N LYS A 57 -5.41 4.44 -20.30
CA LYS A 57 -6.29 3.27 -20.45
C LYS A 57 -6.12 2.31 -19.27
N ILE A 58 -7.22 1.92 -18.64
CA ILE A 58 -7.21 0.95 -17.54
C ILE A 58 -6.98 -0.45 -18.11
N LYS A 59 -5.96 -1.14 -17.59
CA LYS A 59 -5.61 -2.53 -17.92
C LYS A 59 -6.17 -3.52 -16.88
N ALA A 60 -6.21 -3.12 -15.61
CA ALA A 60 -6.79 -3.92 -14.53
C ALA A 60 -7.32 -3.06 -13.39
N ARG A 61 -8.06 -3.70 -12.49
CA ARG A 61 -8.59 -3.12 -11.26
C ARG A 61 -8.31 -4.06 -10.10
N LEU A 62 -7.58 -3.58 -9.11
CA LEU A 62 -7.10 -4.40 -7.99
C LEU A 62 -7.78 -3.96 -6.69
N PRO A 63 -8.38 -4.87 -5.90
CA PRO A 63 -8.90 -4.54 -4.58
C PRO A 63 -7.78 -4.33 -3.54
N ASN A 64 -8.13 -3.73 -2.39
CA ASN A 64 -7.24 -3.70 -1.22
C ASN A 64 -6.78 -5.12 -0.84
N GLY A 65 -5.52 -5.23 -0.42
CA GLY A 65 -4.87 -6.49 -0.05
C GLY A 65 -4.25 -7.26 -1.21
N THR A 66 -4.44 -6.83 -2.47
CA THR A 66 -3.81 -7.47 -3.63
C THR A 66 -2.30 -7.29 -3.59
N SER A 67 -1.54 -8.37 -3.79
CA SER A 67 -0.07 -8.34 -3.89
C SER A 67 0.37 -8.22 -5.35
N VAL A 68 1.30 -7.31 -5.64
CA VAL A 68 1.86 -7.06 -6.98
C VAL A 68 3.38 -6.98 -6.93
N ASN A 69 4.04 -7.37 -8.01
CA ASN A 69 5.46 -7.12 -8.21
C ASN A 69 5.63 -5.63 -8.58
N ASN A 70 6.28 -4.86 -7.73
CA ASN A 70 6.61 -3.47 -7.98
C ASN A 70 7.99 -3.36 -8.63
N LEU A 71 7.98 -3.05 -9.92
CA LEU A 71 9.17 -3.02 -10.77
C LEU A 71 9.94 -1.70 -10.65
N GLY A 72 9.40 -0.72 -9.92
CA GLY A 72 10.00 0.59 -9.70
C GLY A 72 9.01 1.74 -9.90
N CYS A 73 9.37 2.93 -9.42
CA CYS A 73 8.50 4.11 -9.43
C CYS A 73 9.21 5.35 -10.00
N ASN A 74 8.48 6.11 -10.81
CA ASN A 74 8.90 7.37 -11.41
C ASN A 74 7.95 8.51 -11.01
N ASP A 75 8.48 9.73 -10.94
CA ASP A 75 7.69 10.93 -10.78
C ASP A 75 7.25 11.44 -12.17
N VAL A 76 5.93 11.48 -12.41
CA VAL A 76 5.34 11.88 -13.69
C VAL A 76 4.23 12.90 -13.44
N ASN A 77 4.35 14.08 -14.02
CA ASN A 77 3.41 15.21 -13.85
C ASN A 77 3.15 15.57 -12.37
N GLY A 78 4.19 15.55 -11.53
CA GLY A 78 4.09 15.85 -10.10
C GLY A 78 3.43 14.75 -9.26
N HIS A 79 3.27 13.54 -9.81
CA HIS A 79 2.74 12.39 -9.10
C HIS A 79 3.69 11.20 -9.21
N ARG A 80 3.86 10.47 -8.11
CA ARG A 80 4.67 9.25 -8.11
C ARG A 80 3.85 8.06 -8.60
N TRP A 81 4.35 7.40 -9.64
CA TRP A 81 3.73 6.25 -10.30
C TRP A 81 4.67 5.06 -10.26
N CYS A 82 4.17 3.90 -9.88
CA CYS A 82 4.92 2.66 -9.88
C CYS A 82 4.47 1.75 -11.02
N LYS A 83 5.45 1.13 -11.68
CA LYS A 83 5.21 0.07 -12.64
C LYS A 83 5.00 -1.23 -11.87
N VAL A 84 3.84 -1.84 -12.06
CA VAL A 84 3.42 -3.03 -11.33
C VAL A 84 3.09 -4.16 -12.30
N ALA A 85 3.42 -5.38 -11.91
CA ALA A 85 2.98 -6.60 -12.58
C ALA A 85 2.21 -7.49 -11.60
N GLU A 86 1.13 -8.10 -12.05
CA GLU A 86 0.42 -9.09 -11.25
C GLU A 86 1.29 -10.33 -11.03
N ILE A 87 1.24 -10.91 -9.83
CA ILE A 87 2.08 -12.06 -9.46
C ILE A 87 1.69 -13.30 -10.28
N ASP A 88 0.39 -13.59 -10.36
CA ASP A 88 -0.13 -14.78 -11.05
C ASP A 88 -0.20 -14.60 -12.58
N ASN A 89 -0.14 -13.35 -13.06
CA ASN A 89 -0.18 -13.03 -14.48
C ASN A 89 0.78 -11.88 -14.84
N PRO A 90 2.09 -12.16 -14.96
CA PRO A 90 3.10 -11.12 -15.22
C PRO A 90 2.92 -10.36 -16.54
N GLN A 91 2.19 -10.95 -17.51
CA GLN A 91 1.83 -10.27 -18.76
C GLN A 91 0.91 -9.06 -18.51
N LEU A 92 0.18 -9.07 -17.38
CA LEU A 92 -0.54 -7.93 -16.88
C LEU A 92 0.42 -7.02 -16.11
N THR A 93 1.15 -6.20 -16.88
CA THR A 93 2.00 -5.12 -16.36
C THR A 93 1.38 -3.76 -16.68
N GLY A 94 1.46 -2.79 -15.76
CA GLY A 94 1.00 -1.42 -15.99
C GLY A 94 1.48 -0.46 -14.90
N TRP A 95 0.82 0.69 -14.79
CA TRP A 95 1.18 1.77 -13.90
C TRP A 95 0.07 2.05 -12.87
N ALA A 96 0.46 2.23 -11.62
CA ALA A 96 -0.45 2.61 -10.54
C ALA A 96 0.16 3.72 -9.66
N PRO A 97 -0.63 4.60 -9.03
CA PRO A 97 -0.10 5.60 -8.12
C PRO A 97 0.60 4.96 -6.91
N ALA A 98 1.80 5.44 -6.58
CA ALA A 98 2.65 4.88 -5.53
C ALA A 98 1.99 4.89 -4.14
N ARG A 99 1.21 5.93 -3.85
CA ARG A 99 0.47 6.12 -2.59
C ARG A 99 -0.49 4.98 -2.18
N TYR A 100 -0.76 4.01 -3.06
CA TYR A 100 -1.61 2.86 -2.78
C TYR A 100 -0.82 1.55 -2.73
N LEU A 101 0.51 1.61 -2.72
CA LEU A 101 1.40 0.45 -2.81
C LEU A 101 2.38 0.49 -1.64
N ASN A 102 2.34 -0.55 -0.80
CA ASN A 102 3.20 -0.64 0.38
C ASN A 102 3.97 -1.98 0.41
N PRO A 103 5.32 -1.99 0.53
CA PRO A 103 6.20 -0.83 0.46
C PRO A 103 6.28 -0.24 -0.95
N GLU A 104 6.59 1.05 -1.07
CA GLU A 104 6.95 1.65 -2.34
C GLU A 104 8.34 1.17 -2.79
N ASN A 105 8.56 1.07 -4.10
CA ASN A 105 9.87 0.77 -4.67
C ASN A 105 10.57 2.08 -5.11
N PRO A 106 11.68 2.49 -4.48
CA PRO A 106 12.36 3.72 -4.84
C PRO A 106 13.10 3.66 -6.19
N VAL A 107 13.32 2.46 -6.74
CA VAL A 107 14.03 2.24 -8.00
C VAL A 107 13.27 2.89 -9.16
N ALA A 108 13.95 3.70 -9.97
CA ALA A 108 13.36 4.29 -11.17
C ALA A 108 13.26 3.23 -12.28
N VAL A 109 12.14 3.23 -13.01
CA VAL A 109 11.99 2.40 -14.22
C VAL A 109 12.41 3.19 -15.45
N SER A 110 13.08 2.54 -16.40
CA SER A 110 13.51 3.17 -17.65
C SER A 110 12.32 3.66 -18.51
N ASP A 111 12.47 4.87 -19.06
CA ASP A 111 11.43 5.79 -19.58
C ASP A 111 10.63 5.35 -20.82
N ALA A 112 10.68 4.08 -21.22
CA ALA A 112 10.05 3.63 -22.47
C ALA A 112 8.51 3.73 -22.49
N ASP A 113 7.86 3.82 -21.32
CA ASP A 113 6.39 3.82 -21.17
C ASP A 113 5.82 5.09 -20.50
N THR A 114 6.65 6.12 -20.26
CA THR A 114 6.22 7.41 -19.71
C THR A 114 5.89 8.37 -20.83
N ASP A 115 4.62 8.47 -21.22
CA ASP A 115 4.15 9.44 -22.22
C ASP A 115 4.26 10.89 -21.66
N PRO A 116 5.12 11.76 -22.23
CA PRO A 116 5.26 13.14 -21.81
C PRO A 116 4.35 14.03 -22.66
N THR A 117 3.05 13.76 -22.68
CA THR A 117 2.09 14.72 -23.25
C THR A 117 1.57 15.66 -22.17
N GLY A 118 2.45 16.57 -21.79
CA GLY A 118 2.14 17.81 -21.09
C GLY A 118 3.04 18.90 -21.66
N GLU A 119 2.50 19.70 -22.58
CA GLU A 119 3.12 20.93 -23.04
C GLU A 119 3.39 21.85 -21.83
N GLY A 120 4.68 22.00 -21.52
CA GLY A 120 5.18 22.87 -20.48
C GLY A 120 6.65 23.16 -20.77
N THR A 121 6.85 24.10 -21.70
CA THR A 121 8.06 24.91 -21.92
C THR A 121 9.35 24.45 -21.24
N ALA A 122 10.32 24.05 -22.07
CA ALA A 122 11.72 24.01 -21.72
C ALA A 122 12.13 25.32 -21.01
N SER A 123 12.50 25.22 -19.73
CA SER A 123 13.35 26.24 -19.12
C SER A 123 14.76 25.98 -19.60
N ALA A 124 15.24 26.91 -20.41
CA ALA A 124 16.61 26.98 -20.87
C ALA A 124 17.59 26.86 -19.71
N ALA A 125 18.71 26.20 -20.01
CA ALA A 125 19.93 26.28 -19.24
C ALA A 125 20.33 27.75 -19.05
N GLU A 126 20.56 28.14 -17.80
CA GLU A 126 21.38 29.30 -17.49
C GLU A 126 22.55 28.88 -16.61
N ALA A 127 23.71 28.97 -17.24
CA ALA A 127 25.03 29.30 -16.72
C ALA A 127 25.51 28.62 -15.42
N ALA A 128 26.58 27.84 -15.62
CA ALA A 128 27.53 27.40 -14.63
C ALA A 128 27.96 28.53 -13.66
N ASN A 129 28.05 28.19 -12.38
CA ASN A 129 28.94 28.87 -11.45
C ASN A 129 29.88 27.83 -10.81
N PRO A 130 31.21 27.92 -11.01
CA PRO A 130 32.16 26.97 -10.45
C PRO A 130 32.64 27.45 -9.08
N ALA A 131 31.99 26.99 -8.02
CA ALA A 131 32.51 26.94 -6.65
C ALA A 131 31.50 26.09 -5.86
N THR A 132 31.80 24.87 -5.44
CA THR A 132 32.54 24.64 -4.19
C THR A 132 32.99 23.18 -4.22
N ALA A 133 34.28 22.95 -4.46
CA ALA A 133 34.94 21.74 -3.97
C ALA A 133 35.33 21.99 -2.50
N ASP A 134 35.33 20.92 -1.71
CA ASP A 134 35.58 20.88 -0.26
C ASP A 134 34.48 21.43 0.66
N GLN A 135 33.48 20.58 0.92
CA GLN A 135 32.83 20.55 2.23
C GLN A 135 32.98 19.14 2.82
N PRO A 136 33.61 18.97 4.00
CA PRO A 136 33.66 17.69 4.69
C PRO A 136 32.25 17.23 5.08
N LEU A 137 32.00 15.92 5.05
CA LEU A 137 30.76 15.32 5.56
C LEU A 137 30.42 15.90 6.95
N PRO A 138 29.17 16.27 7.24
CA PRO A 138 28.79 16.74 8.56
C PRO A 138 28.97 15.64 9.59
N ASP A 139 29.79 15.90 10.62
CA ASP A 139 29.99 15.02 11.76
C ASP A 139 28.69 14.93 12.57
N LEU A 140 27.96 13.82 12.38
CA LEU A 140 26.71 13.53 13.07
C LEU A 140 26.89 13.34 14.58
N THR A 141 28.13 13.09 15.03
CA THR A 141 28.45 12.89 16.45
C THR A 141 28.28 14.18 17.26
N ALA A 142 28.58 15.34 16.65
CA ALA A 142 28.44 16.64 17.30
C ALA A 142 26.98 17.11 17.41
N ARG A 143 26.08 16.63 16.54
CA ARG A 143 24.63 16.98 16.59
C ARG A 143 23.81 16.10 17.52
N LEU A 144 24.27 14.87 17.81
CA LEU A 144 23.55 13.92 18.65
C LEU A 144 23.88 14.02 20.13
N GLY A 145 24.78 14.93 20.55
CA GLY A 145 25.02 15.23 21.97
C GLY A 145 25.42 14.01 22.80
N ALA A 146 26.18 13.07 22.22
CA ALA A 146 26.74 11.95 22.95
C ALA A 146 28.04 12.39 23.65
N THR A 147 27.89 13.09 24.77
CA THR A 147 28.88 12.97 25.84
C THR A 147 28.37 11.88 26.76
N ASP A 148 29.02 10.72 26.76
CA ASP A 148 28.82 9.74 27.81
C ASP A 148 29.01 10.42 29.17
N PRO A 149 28.12 10.14 30.11
CA PRO A 149 28.55 9.29 31.19
C PRO A 149 27.82 7.97 31.08
N GLU A 150 28.56 6.89 31.31
CA GLU A 150 28.09 5.56 31.67
C GLU A 150 26.70 5.60 32.34
N THR A 151 25.65 5.42 31.54
CA THR A 151 24.28 5.35 32.06
C THR A 151 24.14 4.00 32.75
N THR A 152 24.41 3.97 34.04
CA THR A 152 23.90 2.90 34.91
C THR A 152 22.39 2.92 34.77
N MET A 153 21.83 1.94 34.04
CA MET A 153 20.39 1.75 33.91
C MET A 153 19.76 1.80 35.30
N THR A 154 18.71 2.60 35.45
CA THR A 154 17.99 2.62 36.72
C THR A 154 17.29 1.28 36.93
N ALA A 155 17.11 0.86 38.18
CA ALA A 155 16.40 -0.39 38.48
C ALA A 155 14.99 -0.42 37.85
N ALA A 156 14.33 0.74 37.73
CA ALA A 156 13.01 0.85 37.12
C ALA A 156 13.02 0.55 35.60
N GLU A 157 14.04 1.00 34.87
CA GLU A 157 14.17 0.71 33.43
C GLU A 157 14.56 -0.75 33.17
N ALA A 158 15.42 -1.34 34.01
CA ALA A 158 15.74 -2.75 33.95
C ALA A 158 14.51 -3.64 34.21
N ILE A 159 13.67 -3.26 35.20
CA ILE A 159 12.40 -3.93 35.48
C ILE A 159 11.43 -3.78 34.32
N GLY A 160 11.30 -2.58 33.75
CA GLY A 160 10.44 -2.33 32.59
C GLY A 160 10.81 -3.19 31.38
N ARG A 161 12.12 -3.28 31.07
CA ARG A 161 12.60 -4.12 29.96
C ARG A 161 12.37 -5.61 30.22
N ALA A 162 12.66 -6.09 31.43
CA ALA A 162 12.43 -7.48 31.80
C ALA A 162 10.94 -7.86 31.70
N ALA A 163 10.04 -6.96 32.09
CA ALA A 163 8.60 -7.19 31.99
C ALA A 163 8.13 -7.28 30.53
N ILE A 164 8.68 -6.47 29.63
CA ILE A 164 8.36 -6.52 28.19
C ILE A 164 8.87 -7.81 27.56
N GLU A 165 10.09 -8.23 27.89
CA GLU A 165 10.68 -9.47 27.38
C GLU A 165 9.94 -10.71 27.88
N ASP A 166 9.49 -10.71 29.14
CA ASP A 166 8.70 -11.80 29.72
C ASP A 166 7.30 -11.89 29.09
N ALA A 167 6.63 -10.75 28.90
CA ALA A 167 5.34 -10.69 28.21
C ALA A 167 5.43 -11.21 26.76
N TYR A 168 6.52 -10.90 26.05
CA TYR A 168 6.76 -11.41 24.69
C TYR A 168 7.02 -12.93 24.70
N ARG A 169 7.78 -13.43 25.68
CA ARG A 169 8.05 -14.86 25.84
C ARG A 169 6.77 -15.66 26.19
N LEU A 170 5.92 -15.11 27.05
CA LEU A 170 4.59 -15.66 27.36
C LEU A 170 3.69 -15.70 26.14
N ALA A 171 3.66 -14.63 25.33
CA ALA A 171 2.88 -14.58 24.10
C ALA A 171 3.34 -15.65 23.08
N LEU A 172 4.65 -15.87 22.98
CA LEU A 172 5.23 -16.93 22.14
C LEU A 172 4.93 -18.34 22.67
N ALA A 173 4.92 -18.54 23.99
CA ALA A 173 4.52 -19.81 24.59
C ALA A 173 3.04 -20.14 24.38
N THR A 174 2.16 -19.12 24.36
CA THR A 174 0.72 -19.30 24.09
C THR A 174 0.37 -19.45 22.61
N SER A 175 1.31 -19.16 21.69
CA SER A 175 1.14 -19.33 20.24
C SER A 175 1.77 -20.61 19.69
N GLY A 176 2.28 -21.49 20.58
CA GLY A 176 2.60 -22.86 20.22
C GLY A 176 1.34 -23.63 19.83
N ASN A 177 1.20 -23.94 18.54
CA ASN A 177 0.20 -24.87 18.03
C ASN A 177 0.26 -26.18 18.84
N PRO A 178 -0.86 -26.71 19.36
CA PRO A 178 -0.84 -28.04 19.93
C PRO A 178 -0.47 -29.02 18.81
N SER A 179 0.64 -29.73 19.01
CA SER A 179 1.03 -30.88 18.21
C SER A 179 -0.13 -31.87 18.15
N ILE A 180 -0.46 -32.31 16.93
CA ILE A 180 -1.44 -33.37 16.67
C ILE A 180 -0.89 -34.66 17.26
N GLU A 181 -1.12 -34.89 18.56
CA GLU A 181 -0.90 -36.20 19.19
C GLU A 181 -1.76 -36.45 20.45
N GLU A 182 -2.52 -35.46 20.95
CA GLU A 182 -3.42 -35.64 22.12
C GLU A 182 -4.92 -35.56 21.77
N MET A 183 -5.31 -36.05 20.59
CA MET A 183 -6.74 -36.21 20.23
C MET A 183 -7.13 -37.67 19.97
N GLN A 184 -6.54 -38.59 20.72
CA GLN A 184 -6.95 -40.00 20.76
C GLN A 184 -6.94 -40.51 22.21
N THR A 185 -7.96 -40.17 23.01
CA THR A 185 -8.43 -41.00 24.15
C THR A 185 -9.61 -40.37 24.94
N ALA A 186 -10.54 -39.66 24.29
CA ALA A 186 -11.76 -39.22 24.96
C ALA A 186 -12.99 -39.22 24.05
N ALA A 187 -13.28 -40.37 23.42
CA ALA A 187 -14.59 -40.60 22.79
C ALA A 187 -14.95 -42.09 22.82
N ALA A 188 -15.00 -42.67 24.01
CA ALA A 188 -15.58 -43.99 24.22
C ALA A 188 -16.44 -43.99 25.49
N ALA A 189 -17.70 -43.58 25.33
CA ALA A 189 -18.87 -44.12 26.04
C ALA A 189 -20.09 -43.20 25.85
N LYS A 190 -20.96 -43.56 24.90
CA LYS A 190 -22.41 -43.73 25.11
C LYS A 190 -23.08 -44.02 23.76
N ALA A 191 -23.26 -45.30 23.50
CA ALA A 191 -24.35 -45.78 22.68
C ALA A 191 -25.66 -45.56 23.47
N SER A 192 -26.67 -44.95 22.84
CA SER A 192 -27.95 -45.65 22.63
C SER A 192 -28.94 -44.85 21.79
N GLN A 193 -29.44 -45.53 20.75
CA GLN A 193 -30.80 -45.47 20.22
C GLN A 193 -31.29 -44.14 19.61
N ASN A 194 -31.31 -44.08 18.27
CA ASN A 194 -32.55 -44.30 17.53
C ASN A 194 -32.28 -44.46 16.02
N ARG A 195 -32.82 -45.55 15.46
CA ARG A 195 -32.83 -45.88 14.02
C ARG A 195 -34.27 -45.73 13.53
N ALA A 196 -34.48 -44.88 12.52
CA ALA A 196 -35.52 -44.99 11.48
C ALA A 196 -35.17 -43.95 10.39
N ALA A 197 -34.54 -44.34 9.29
CA ALA A 197 -35.15 -44.87 8.08
C ALA A 197 -36.10 -43.86 7.40
N ASN A 198 -35.61 -43.19 6.34
CA ASN A 198 -36.34 -42.99 5.09
C ASN A 198 -35.34 -42.66 3.97
N ALA A 199 -35.48 -43.38 2.86
CA ALA A 199 -34.68 -43.28 1.65
C ALA A 199 -35.51 -42.70 0.49
N ALA A 200 -34.80 -42.27 -0.57
CA ALA A 200 -35.19 -41.79 -1.91
C ALA A 200 -34.96 -40.28 -2.12
N ALA A 201 -34.49 -39.74 -3.25
CA ALA A 201 -33.84 -40.21 -4.49
C ALA A 201 -33.21 -38.95 -5.15
N PRO A 202 -32.27 -39.04 -6.12
CA PRO A 202 -31.52 -37.88 -6.62
C PRO A 202 -32.26 -37.16 -7.77
N ALA A 203 -32.10 -35.84 -7.86
CA ALA A 203 -32.51 -35.07 -9.03
C ALA A 203 -31.39 -34.11 -9.47
N ASN A 204 -31.16 -34.12 -10.77
CA ASN A 204 -30.08 -33.50 -11.53
C ASN A 204 -30.38 -32.01 -11.85
N ALA A 205 -29.29 -31.31 -12.16
CA ALA A 205 -29.17 -30.09 -12.96
C ALA A 205 -29.65 -28.77 -12.34
N GLN A 206 -28.72 -27.82 -12.19
CA GLN A 206 -28.70 -26.57 -12.98
C GLN A 206 -27.59 -25.60 -12.50
N THR A 207 -26.80 -25.14 -13.46
CA THR A 207 -26.39 -23.73 -13.60
C THR A 207 -25.70 -23.07 -12.39
N VAL A 208 -24.36 -23.07 -12.38
CA VAL A 208 -23.59 -22.12 -11.54
C VAL A 208 -23.33 -20.85 -12.34
N ALA A 209 -24.35 -20.01 -12.40
CA ALA A 209 -24.18 -18.58 -12.57
C ALA A 209 -24.90 -17.86 -11.43
N ARG A 210 -24.07 -17.23 -10.59
CA ARG A 210 -24.36 -16.11 -9.67
C ARG A 210 -24.96 -16.48 -8.31
N LEU A 211 -24.31 -15.97 -7.26
CA LEU A 211 -24.83 -14.89 -6.40
C LEU A 211 -23.70 -14.44 -5.46
N GLN A 212 -22.99 -13.37 -5.85
CA GLN A 212 -22.48 -12.46 -4.82
C GLN A 212 -23.72 -11.99 -4.05
N PRO A 213 -23.83 -12.21 -2.73
CA PRO A 213 -24.92 -11.62 -1.96
C PRO A 213 -24.90 -10.10 -2.17
N PRO A 214 -26.05 -9.40 -2.12
CA PRO A 214 -26.01 -7.96 -1.92
C PRO A 214 -25.24 -7.74 -0.62
N GLY A 215 -23.99 -7.29 -0.74
CA GLY A 215 -23.22 -6.88 0.42
C GLY A 215 -24.08 -5.86 1.15
N ARG A 216 -24.46 -6.16 2.39
CA ARG A 216 -24.91 -5.10 3.28
C ARG A 216 -23.85 -4.00 3.19
N PRO A 217 -24.22 -2.72 3.13
CA PRO A 217 -23.25 -1.68 3.43
C PRO A 217 -22.61 -2.06 4.76
N ALA A 218 -21.29 -2.22 4.75
CA ALA A 218 -20.54 -2.42 5.98
C ALA A 218 -20.97 -1.29 6.94
N PRO A 219 -21.36 -1.61 8.18
CA PRO A 219 -21.64 -0.57 9.16
C PRO A 219 -20.43 0.36 9.23
N ALA A 220 -20.64 1.65 9.01
CA ALA A 220 -19.64 2.68 9.19
C ALA A 220 -19.29 2.77 10.69
N LEU A 221 -18.39 1.90 11.14
CA LEU A 221 -17.84 1.88 12.48
C LEU A 221 -16.32 1.73 12.33
N GLY A 222 -15.61 2.86 12.30
CA GLY A 222 -14.15 2.86 12.17
C GLY A 222 -13.48 4.14 12.62
N ALA A 223 -13.91 5.30 12.14
CA ALA A 223 -13.42 6.58 12.65
C ALA A 223 -14.54 7.62 12.50
N ARG A 224 -14.99 8.22 13.60
CA ARG A 224 -16.07 9.25 13.59
C ARG A 224 -15.69 10.50 12.80
N ASN A 225 -14.46 10.54 12.29
CA ASN A 225 -13.77 11.66 11.71
C ASN A 225 -13.01 11.23 10.44
N GLU A 226 -13.49 10.22 9.71
CA GLU A 226 -12.95 9.90 8.39
C GLU A 226 -14.05 9.86 7.34
N ILE A 227 -13.71 10.28 6.12
CA ILE A 227 -14.59 10.29 4.95
C ILE A 227 -13.87 9.74 3.72
N PRO A 228 -14.60 9.11 2.79
CA PRO A 228 -14.07 8.90 1.45
C PRO A 228 -13.76 10.24 0.79
N CYS A 229 -12.52 10.41 0.32
CA CYS A 229 -12.16 11.56 -0.50
C CYS A 229 -11.13 11.22 -1.58
N ALA A 230 -11.04 12.08 -2.60
CA ALA A 230 -10.02 12.04 -3.63
C ALA A 230 -9.64 13.47 -4.01
N ARG A 231 -8.34 13.70 -4.26
CA ARG A 231 -7.81 15.02 -4.61
C ARG A 231 -7.49 15.14 -6.11
N TYR A 232 -6.99 14.06 -6.70
CA TYR A 232 -6.44 14.05 -8.05
C TYR A 232 -7.40 13.39 -9.05
N VAL A 233 -7.24 13.75 -10.33
CA VAL A 233 -8.02 13.15 -11.42
C VAL A 233 -7.78 11.63 -11.44
N GLY A 234 -8.83 10.84 -11.66
CA GLY A 234 -8.73 9.39 -11.83
C GLY A 234 -8.26 8.60 -10.60
N GLN A 235 -8.08 9.27 -9.45
CA GLN A 235 -7.75 8.70 -8.16
C GLN A 235 -8.93 7.84 -7.65
N PRO A 236 -8.73 6.63 -7.13
CA PRO A 236 -9.74 5.95 -6.31
C PRO A 236 -9.97 6.73 -5.00
N MET A 237 -11.16 6.65 -4.41
CA MET A 237 -11.39 7.27 -3.10
C MET A 237 -10.49 6.61 -2.06
N THR A 238 -9.98 7.43 -1.14
CA THR A 238 -9.19 7.00 0.02
C THR A 238 -9.88 7.46 1.29
N SER A 239 -9.41 7.00 2.45
CA SER A 239 -9.89 7.50 3.73
C SER A 239 -9.17 8.80 4.09
N CYS A 240 -9.93 9.86 4.33
CA CYS A 240 -9.42 11.19 4.65
C CYS A 240 -9.93 11.62 6.01
N LYS A 241 -9.07 12.21 6.84
CA LYS A 241 -9.47 12.71 8.16
C LYS A 241 -10.38 13.93 7.99
N ALA A 242 -11.38 14.07 8.85
CA ALA A 242 -12.36 15.14 8.83
C ALA A 242 -12.60 15.67 10.26
N GLY A 243 -12.52 16.98 10.43
CA GLY A 243 -12.93 17.69 11.64
C GLY A 243 -14.08 18.64 11.33
N VAL A 244 -15.01 18.84 12.28
CA VAL A 244 -16.18 19.67 12.07
C VAL A 244 -16.30 20.73 13.16
N VAL A 245 -16.48 21.99 12.75
CA VAL A 245 -16.74 23.12 13.64
C VAL A 245 -18.10 23.70 13.31
N HIS A 246 -18.97 23.85 14.30
CA HIS A 246 -20.31 24.41 14.14
C HIS A 246 -20.36 25.86 14.62
N THR A 247 -21.10 26.73 13.92
CA THR A 247 -21.34 28.12 14.31
C THR A 247 -22.75 28.53 13.87
N GLY A 248 -23.70 28.52 14.81
CA GLY A 248 -25.11 28.80 14.50
C GLY A 248 -25.70 27.74 13.56
N ASP A 249 -26.21 28.18 12.41
CA ASP A 249 -26.75 27.33 11.34
C ASP A 249 -25.68 26.84 10.33
N LYS A 250 -24.41 27.19 10.57
CA LYS A 250 -23.28 26.83 9.72
C LYS A 250 -22.46 25.72 10.35
N ALA A 251 -21.87 24.90 9.49
CA ALA A 251 -20.82 23.96 9.86
C ALA A 251 -19.66 24.03 8.86
N GLU A 252 -18.43 23.96 9.35
CA GLU A 252 -17.24 23.88 8.53
C GLU A 252 -16.60 22.51 8.71
N VAL A 253 -16.56 21.73 7.63
CA VAL A 253 -15.90 20.43 7.59
C VAL A 253 -14.50 20.62 7.02
N THR A 254 -13.49 20.47 7.87
CA THR A 254 -12.07 20.47 7.47
C THR A 254 -11.63 19.06 7.15
N VAL A 255 -11.38 18.78 5.87
CA VAL A 255 -10.87 17.51 5.36
C VAL A 255 -9.34 17.59 5.24
N THR A 256 -8.63 16.59 5.74
CA THR A 256 -7.17 16.46 5.67
C THR A 256 -6.83 15.23 4.84
N TRP A 257 -6.07 15.42 3.76
CA TRP A 257 -5.64 14.30 2.92
C TRP A 257 -4.49 13.52 3.55
N PRO A 258 -4.33 12.22 3.24
CA PRO A 258 -3.20 11.42 3.71
C PRO A 258 -1.83 11.97 3.26
N ASP A 259 -1.76 12.58 2.07
CA ASP A 259 -0.57 13.22 1.52
C ASP A 259 -0.34 14.67 2.03
N GLY A 260 -1.23 15.15 2.90
CA GLY A 260 -1.14 16.46 3.53
C GLY A 260 -1.95 17.57 2.86
N GLY A 261 -2.03 18.71 3.56
CA GLY A 261 -2.90 19.82 3.21
C GLY A 261 -4.35 19.59 3.65
N THR A 262 -5.18 20.64 3.52
CA THR A 262 -6.58 20.61 3.95
C THR A 262 -7.53 21.28 2.96
N ARG A 263 -8.79 20.84 2.98
CA ARG A 263 -9.93 21.47 2.33
C ARG A 263 -10.96 21.83 3.38
N VAL A 264 -11.47 23.05 3.36
CA VAL A 264 -12.64 23.42 4.17
C VAL A 264 -13.87 23.42 3.27
N ILE A 265 -14.88 22.67 3.66
CA ILE A 265 -16.19 22.59 3.02
C ILE A 265 -17.20 23.23 3.97
N SER A 266 -17.84 24.29 3.54
CA SER A 266 -18.85 24.97 4.33
C SER A 266 -20.23 24.36 4.10
N PHE A 267 -20.99 24.22 5.18
CA PHE A 267 -22.39 23.86 5.21
C PHE A 267 -23.16 25.03 5.80
N GLN A 268 -24.34 25.30 5.25
CA GLN A 268 -25.26 26.31 5.75
C GLN A 268 -26.69 25.78 5.64
N ALA A 269 -27.50 25.99 6.68
CA ALA A 269 -28.87 25.49 6.75
C ALA A 269 -28.97 23.98 6.39
N GLY A 270 -27.98 23.20 6.82
CA GLY A 270 -27.94 21.74 6.63
C GLY A 270 -27.60 21.24 5.24
N ARG A 271 -27.00 22.09 4.39
CA ARG A 271 -26.63 21.75 3.02
C ARG A 271 -25.22 22.20 2.72
N PRO A 272 -24.46 21.50 1.85
CA PRO A 272 -23.20 22.00 1.34
C PRO A 272 -23.39 23.36 0.66
N ALA A 273 -22.62 24.37 1.09
CA ALA A 273 -22.74 25.75 0.68
C ALA A 273 -21.53 26.24 -0.13
N GLY A 274 -20.34 25.67 0.10
CA GLY A 274 -19.15 26.05 -0.64
C GLY A 274 -17.87 25.38 -0.12
N SER A 275 -16.74 25.91 -0.57
CA SER A 275 -15.42 25.50 -0.10
C SER A 275 -14.46 26.69 -0.04
N ASN A 276 -13.31 26.53 0.63
CA ASN A 276 -12.23 27.52 0.59
C ASN A 276 -11.38 27.49 -0.70
N ALA A 277 -11.79 26.72 -1.72
CA ALA A 277 -11.15 26.71 -3.03
C ALA A 277 -11.79 27.74 -3.97
N SER A 278 -11.03 28.23 -4.94
CA SER A 278 -11.55 29.06 -6.04
C SER A 278 -12.25 28.24 -7.15
N GLY A 279 -12.14 26.91 -7.11
CA GLY A 279 -12.75 26.02 -8.10
C GLY A 279 -14.27 25.96 -7.99
N GLU A 280 -14.91 25.53 -9.09
CA GLU A 280 -16.36 25.32 -9.13
C GLU A 280 -16.80 24.36 -8.01
N PHE A 281 -17.83 24.73 -7.26
CA PHE A 281 -18.42 23.90 -6.20
C PHE A 281 -19.74 23.29 -6.67
N ARG A 282 -19.80 21.96 -6.73
CA ARG A 282 -21.01 21.21 -7.10
C ARG A 282 -21.27 20.14 -6.06
N TYR A 283 -22.54 19.84 -5.80
CA TYR A 283 -22.89 18.68 -4.99
C TYR A 283 -24.17 18.01 -5.48
N THR A 284 -24.31 16.73 -5.13
CA THR A 284 -25.55 15.97 -5.21
C THR A 284 -25.77 15.32 -3.86
N ARG A 285 -27.03 15.13 -3.47
CA ARG A 285 -27.38 14.50 -2.20
C ARG A 285 -28.18 13.24 -2.45
N GLU A 286 -27.70 12.12 -1.89
CA GLU A 286 -28.31 10.80 -1.97
C GLU A 286 -28.70 10.37 -0.55
N GLY A 287 -29.97 10.56 -0.18
CA GLY A 287 -30.41 10.37 1.20
C GLY A 287 -29.68 11.33 2.16
N SER A 288 -28.86 10.78 3.06
CA SER A 288 -28.03 11.56 3.98
C SER A 288 -26.58 11.72 3.53
N LEU A 289 -26.21 11.24 2.35
CA LEU A 289 -24.88 11.34 1.79
C LEU A 289 -24.77 12.54 0.85
N ASN A 290 -23.79 13.41 1.09
CA ASN A 290 -23.46 14.52 0.20
C ASN A 290 -22.25 14.15 -0.65
N LEU A 291 -22.47 14.01 -1.96
CA LEU A 291 -21.44 13.79 -2.97
C LEU A 291 -20.98 15.16 -3.49
N ILE A 292 -19.83 15.63 -3.01
CA ILE A 292 -19.33 16.99 -3.26
C ILE A 292 -18.16 16.94 -4.23
N ARG A 293 -18.14 17.87 -5.18
CA ARG A 293 -17.08 18.08 -6.16
C ARG A 293 -16.56 19.50 -6.07
N VAL A 294 -15.24 19.65 -6.02
CA VAL A 294 -14.56 20.95 -6.01
C VAL A 294 -13.55 21.00 -7.15
N GLY A 295 -13.73 21.97 -8.04
CA GLY A 295 -12.91 22.10 -9.25
C GLY A 295 -13.00 20.88 -10.15
N VAL A 296 -11.87 20.49 -10.75
CA VAL A 296 -11.80 19.45 -11.79
C VAL A 296 -11.65 18.02 -11.24
N SER A 297 -11.16 17.87 -10.00
CA SER A 297 -10.66 16.58 -9.52
C SER A 297 -11.09 16.21 -8.10
N GLU A 298 -11.32 17.19 -7.23
CA GLU A 298 -11.55 16.90 -5.83
C GLU A 298 -12.97 16.37 -5.62
N ARG A 299 -13.08 15.30 -4.84
CA ARG A 299 -14.33 14.60 -4.55
C ARG A 299 -14.38 14.24 -3.07
N PHE A 300 -15.53 14.43 -2.46
CA PHE A 300 -15.76 14.17 -1.04
C PHE A 300 -17.13 13.52 -0.85
N GLU A 301 -17.20 12.56 0.07
CA GLU A 301 -18.44 11.92 0.48
C GLU A 301 -18.68 12.23 1.96
N ILE A 302 -19.58 13.18 2.24
CA ILE A 302 -19.82 13.69 3.59
C ILE A 302 -21.25 13.39 3.99
N THR A 303 -21.42 12.62 5.06
CA THR A 303 -22.76 12.36 5.60
C THR A 303 -23.28 13.55 6.38
N ASP A 304 -24.61 13.74 6.42
CA ASP A 304 -25.23 14.76 7.25
C ASP A 304 -24.90 14.54 8.74
N GLN A 305 -24.79 13.28 9.17
CA GLN A 305 -24.44 12.94 10.55
C GLN A 305 -23.03 13.47 10.90
N LEU A 306 -22.07 13.33 10.00
CA LEU A 306 -20.74 13.92 10.21
C LEU A 306 -20.82 15.45 10.20
N ALA A 307 -21.44 16.04 9.18
CA ALA A 307 -21.42 17.48 8.97
C ALA A 307 -22.23 18.28 9.99
N LEU A 308 -23.29 17.72 10.56
CA LEU A 308 -24.30 18.44 11.35
C LEU A 308 -24.47 17.87 12.76
N GLY A 309 -24.03 16.64 13.00
CA GLY A 309 -24.19 15.95 14.28
C GLY A 309 -25.62 15.50 14.58
N ASP A 310 -25.77 14.70 15.65
CA ASP A 310 -27.05 14.08 16.02
C ASP A 310 -28.07 15.08 16.61
N GLU A 311 -27.61 16.19 17.20
CA GLU A 311 -28.48 17.20 17.81
C GLU A 311 -29.23 18.02 16.75
N TRP A 312 -28.51 18.48 15.73
CA TRP A 312 -29.11 19.22 14.63
C TRP A 312 -30.10 18.36 13.84
N LEU A 313 -29.77 17.08 13.61
CA LEU A 313 -30.65 16.14 12.92
C LEU A 313 -31.93 15.83 13.69
N ARG A 314 -31.90 15.86 15.03
CA ARG A 314 -33.10 15.73 15.87
C ARG A 314 -34.00 16.97 15.81
N GLY A 315 -33.41 18.16 15.64
CA GLY A 315 -34.15 19.42 15.53
C GLY A 315 -34.98 19.57 14.25
N ILE A 316 -34.58 18.94 13.13
CA ILE A 316 -35.32 18.98 11.86
C ILE A 316 -36.54 18.04 11.82
N ARG A 317 -36.55 16.98 12.64
CA ARG A 317 -37.64 16.00 12.63
C ARG A 317 -38.87 16.43 13.44
N GLN A 318 -38.81 17.58 14.09
CA GLN A 318 -39.91 18.18 14.86
C GLN A 318 -40.49 19.37 14.09
#